data_AF-A0AAU6EZT1-F1
#
_entry.id   AF-A0AAU6EZT1-F1
#
_cell.length_a   1.000
_cell.length_b   1.000
_cell.length_c   1.000
_cell.angle_alpha   90.00
_cell.angle_beta   90.00
_cell.angle_gamma   90.00
#
_symmetry.space_group_name_H-M   'P 1'
#
loop_
_entity.id
_entity.type
_entity.pdbx_description
1 polymer ?
#
loop_
_entity_poly.entity_id
_entity_poly.type
_entity_poly.pdbx_seq_one_letter_code
_entity_poly.pdbx_strand_id
1 'polypeptide(L)'
;MGLLDKLTGTKRPAAGVAPRSATEVRTALLGLNRPDVPYVIRDGRPEGADLVAEWRMREPAWQMFFSRTQVSRVFQVRMRLAPEKNEVRSIDQEYEVTWVNGIAQLSISAEVKRGQVRTVSTRWTPGGGEDGGLAQTFNFDSSELKNPLQETVLGEGWTWRGTIGGKL
;
A
#
# COMPACT_ATOMS: atom_id res chain seq x y z
N MET A 1 23.49 0.63 9.14
CA MET A 1 22.20 1.30 8.82
C MET A 1 22.13 2.59 9.61
N GLY A 2 21.82 3.73 8.99
CA GLY A 2 21.73 5.02 9.68
C GLY A 2 20.39 5.21 10.39
N LEU A 3 20.35 6.06 11.44
CA LEU A 3 19.12 6.43 12.16
C LEU A 3 18.03 7.01 11.22
N LEU A 4 18.44 7.75 10.18
CA LEU A 4 17.55 8.30 9.16
C LEU A 4 16.95 7.24 8.22
N ASP A 5 17.66 6.12 7.97
CA ASP A 5 17.13 5.01 7.17
C ASP A 5 15.96 4.33 7.89
N LYS A 6 16.05 4.21 9.22
CA LYS A 6 14.96 3.65 10.06
C LYS A 6 13.72 4.55 10.09
N LEU A 7 13.91 5.87 10.09
CA LEU A 7 12.81 6.85 10.11
C LEU A 7 12.08 6.98 8.76
N THR A 8 12.78 6.70 7.66
CA THR A 8 12.23 6.78 6.29
C THR A 8 11.81 5.42 5.74
N GLY A 9 11.98 4.34 6.50
CA GLY A 9 11.72 2.98 6.05
C GLY A 9 12.60 2.55 4.87
N THR A 10 13.77 3.18 4.72
CA THR A 10 14.69 2.91 3.62
C THR A 10 15.28 1.51 3.78
N LYS A 11 15.13 0.67 2.75
CA LYS A 11 15.72 -0.67 2.69
C LYS A 11 16.66 -0.73 1.48
N ARG A 12 17.83 -1.36 1.66
CA ARG A 12 18.84 -1.54 0.61
C ARG A 12 18.96 -3.01 0.25
N PRO A 13 19.22 -3.33 -1.02
CA PRO A 13 19.40 -4.70 -1.46
C PRO A 13 20.58 -5.35 -0.73
N ALA A 14 20.59 -6.68 -0.66
CA ALA A 14 21.72 -7.42 -0.12
C ALA A 14 22.99 -7.15 -0.95
N ALA A 15 24.15 -7.22 -0.29
CA ALA A 15 25.42 -7.09 -0.99
C ALA A 15 25.56 -8.16 -2.08
N GLY A 16 25.94 -7.76 -3.30
CA GLY A 16 26.11 -8.66 -4.44
C GLY A 16 24.90 -8.80 -5.36
N VAL A 17 23.75 -8.20 -5.03
CA VAL A 17 22.61 -8.13 -5.97
C VAL A 17 22.87 -7.01 -6.98
N ALA A 18 23.06 -7.38 -8.26
CA ALA A 18 23.24 -6.40 -9.33
C ALA A 18 21.89 -5.73 -9.66
N PRO A 19 21.86 -4.39 -9.83
CA PRO A 19 20.63 -3.69 -10.16
C PRO A 19 20.14 -4.05 -11.56
N ARG A 20 18.87 -4.50 -11.65
CA ARG A 20 18.16 -4.73 -12.92
C ARG A 20 17.75 -3.41 -13.58
N SER A 21 17.30 -3.47 -14.83
CA SER A 21 16.78 -2.28 -15.51
C SER A 21 15.48 -1.77 -14.89
N ALA A 22 15.16 -0.49 -15.05
CA ALA A 22 13.91 0.09 -14.55
C ALA A 22 12.66 -0.62 -15.12
N THR A 23 12.74 -1.05 -16.39
CA THR A 23 11.67 -1.80 -17.06
C THR A 23 11.45 -3.17 -16.41
N GLU A 24 12.52 -3.87 -16.04
CA GLU A 24 12.44 -5.15 -15.33
C GLU A 24 11.85 -4.96 -13.93
N VAL A 25 12.30 -3.95 -13.17
CA VAL A 25 11.72 -3.63 -11.86
C VAL A 25 10.23 -3.30 -11.96
N ARG A 26 9.84 -2.48 -12.95
CA ARG A 26 8.43 -2.17 -13.20
C ARG A 26 7.63 -3.42 -13.53
N THR A 27 8.17 -4.31 -14.35
CA THR A 27 7.53 -5.57 -14.74
C THR A 27 7.38 -6.51 -13.54
N ALA A 28 8.43 -6.63 -12.72
CA ALA A 28 8.40 -7.45 -11.51
C ALA A 28 7.35 -6.94 -10.51
N LEU A 29 7.28 -5.61 -10.30
CA LEU A 29 6.26 -5.00 -9.45
C LEU A 29 4.84 -5.25 -9.98
N LEU A 30 4.60 -5.07 -11.28
CA LEU A 30 3.29 -5.36 -11.88
C LEU A 30 2.93 -6.86 -11.81
N GLY A 31 3.93 -7.74 -11.82
CA GLY A 31 3.78 -9.19 -11.67
C GLY A 31 3.32 -9.65 -10.29
N LEU A 32 3.36 -8.78 -9.27
CA LEU A 32 2.80 -9.06 -7.94
C LEU A 32 1.26 -9.07 -7.93
N ASN A 33 0.61 -8.60 -8.99
CA ASN A 33 -0.83 -8.66 -9.11
C ASN A 33 -1.33 -10.10 -9.25
N ARG A 34 -2.06 -10.58 -8.25
CA ARG A 34 -2.73 -11.89 -8.26
C ARG A 34 -4.22 -11.75 -7.94
N PRO A 35 -5.09 -12.67 -8.37
CA PRO A 35 -6.50 -12.62 -7.98
C PRO A 35 -6.70 -12.88 -6.47
N ASP A 36 -5.73 -13.55 -5.82
CA ASP A 36 -5.79 -13.94 -4.41
C ASP A 36 -5.23 -12.89 -3.43
N VAL A 37 -4.61 -11.81 -3.92
CA VAL A 37 -4.08 -10.74 -3.05
C VAL A 37 -5.08 -9.59 -2.91
N PRO A 38 -5.13 -8.93 -1.74
CA PRO A 38 -6.11 -7.88 -1.45
C PRO A 38 -5.74 -6.51 -2.01
N TYR A 39 -4.74 -6.44 -2.90
CA TYR A 39 -4.23 -5.21 -3.50
C TYR A 39 -4.07 -5.32 -5.02
N VAL A 40 -3.97 -4.16 -5.66
CA VAL A 40 -3.69 -4.02 -7.09
C VAL A 40 -2.58 -2.98 -7.27
N ILE A 41 -1.67 -3.28 -8.19
CA ILE A 41 -0.60 -2.40 -8.63
C ILE A 41 -0.92 -1.99 -10.07
N ARG A 42 -1.08 -0.70 -10.28
CA ARG A 42 -1.48 -0.13 -11.57
C ARG A 42 -0.57 1.01 -11.99
N ASP A 43 -0.76 1.44 -13.23
CA ASP A 43 -0.10 2.63 -13.75
C ASP A 43 -0.46 3.86 -12.91
N GLY A 44 0.56 4.59 -12.49
CA GLY A 44 0.45 5.74 -11.61
C GLY A 44 0.54 7.11 -12.31
N ARG A 45 0.74 7.13 -13.63
CA ARG A 45 1.00 8.38 -14.38
C ARG A 45 -0.11 9.43 -14.20
N PRO A 46 -1.41 9.05 -14.16
CA PRO A 46 -2.47 10.01 -13.87
C PRO A 46 -2.33 10.73 -12.51
N GLU A 47 -1.62 10.13 -11.56
CA GLU A 47 -1.38 10.64 -10.21
C GLU A 47 0.04 11.18 -9.99
N GLY A 48 0.82 11.33 -11.08
CA GLY A 48 2.20 11.80 -11.02
C GLY A 48 3.19 10.80 -10.43
N ALA A 49 2.85 9.51 -10.43
CA ALA A 49 3.72 8.40 -10.05
C ALA A 49 4.03 7.50 -11.26
N ASP A 50 5.01 6.61 -11.17
CA ASP A 50 5.18 5.56 -12.19
C ASP A 50 4.21 4.41 -11.94
N LEU A 51 4.07 4.04 -10.67
CA LEU A 51 3.20 2.97 -10.22
C LEU A 51 2.44 3.38 -8.95
N VAL A 52 1.25 2.82 -8.81
CA VAL A 52 0.39 3.00 -7.65
C VAL A 52 -0.04 1.62 -7.18
N ALA A 53 0.26 1.30 -5.92
CA ALA A 53 -0.29 0.12 -5.27
C ALA A 53 -1.41 0.55 -4.33
N GLU A 54 -2.60 -0.03 -4.45
CA GLU A 54 -3.75 0.27 -3.61
C GLU A 54 -4.55 -0.99 -3.27
N TRP A 55 -5.32 -0.94 -2.19
CA TRP A 55 -6.18 -2.04 -1.78
C TRP A 55 -7.41 -2.16 -2.69
N ARG A 56 -7.85 -3.40 -2.96
CA ARG A 56 -8.99 -3.73 -3.84
C ARG A 56 -10.35 -3.50 -3.18
N MET A 57 -10.56 -2.33 -2.58
CA MET A 57 -11.81 -2.01 -1.87
C MET A 57 -13.07 -2.04 -2.73
N ARG A 58 -12.92 -1.91 -4.06
CA ARG A 58 -14.05 -1.94 -5.00
C ARG A 58 -14.42 -3.35 -5.46
N GLU A 59 -13.59 -4.36 -5.23
CA GLU A 59 -13.87 -5.72 -5.69
C GLU A 59 -14.87 -6.41 -4.75
N PRO A 60 -15.95 -7.03 -5.28
CA PRO A 60 -16.98 -7.68 -4.47
C PRO A 60 -16.45 -8.71 -3.48
N ALA A 61 -15.39 -9.43 -3.85
CA ALA A 61 -14.69 -10.39 -2.98
C ALA A 61 -14.14 -9.73 -1.71
N TRP A 62 -13.81 -8.44 -1.78
CA TRP A 62 -13.29 -7.65 -0.67
C TRP A 62 -14.36 -6.70 -0.07
N GLN A 63 -15.46 -6.40 -0.80
CA GLN A 63 -16.54 -5.52 -0.34
C GLN A 63 -17.19 -6.02 0.96
N MET A 64 -17.39 -7.33 1.14
CA MET A 64 -17.98 -7.87 2.39
C MET A 64 -17.20 -7.46 3.65
N PHE A 65 -15.89 -7.21 3.52
CA PHE A 65 -15.05 -6.73 4.61
C PHE A 65 -15.24 -5.23 4.90
N PHE A 66 -15.69 -4.44 3.92
CA PHE A 66 -15.88 -2.98 4.00
C PHE A 66 -17.34 -2.54 4.16
N SER A 67 -18.33 -3.38 3.84
CA SER A 67 -19.75 -3.01 3.69
C SER A 67 -20.52 -2.65 4.97
N ARG A 68 -19.96 -2.74 6.18
CA ARG A 68 -20.72 -2.53 7.44
C ARG A 68 -20.50 -1.19 8.15
N THR A 69 -19.66 -0.29 7.65
CA THR A 69 -19.68 1.13 8.06
C THR A 69 -19.43 2.07 6.89
N GLN A 70 -20.06 3.23 6.98
CA GLN A 70 -20.08 4.32 6.01
C GLN A 70 -18.71 4.88 5.62
N VAL A 71 -17.62 4.54 6.34
CA VAL A 71 -16.26 5.05 6.09
C VAL A 71 -15.28 3.87 6.01
N SER A 72 -14.49 3.80 4.93
CA SER A 72 -13.36 2.88 4.74
C SER A 72 -12.05 3.66 4.64
N ARG A 73 -11.01 3.26 5.38
CA ARG A 73 -9.67 3.82 5.21
C ARG A 73 -8.97 3.12 4.05
N VAL A 74 -8.62 3.90 3.04
CA VAL A 74 -7.84 3.49 1.89
C VAL A 74 -6.37 3.76 2.16
N PHE A 75 -5.54 2.78 1.85
CA PHE A 75 -4.10 2.95 1.82
C PHE A 75 -3.57 2.78 0.41
N GLN A 76 -2.67 3.67 0.02
CA GLN A 76 -2.05 3.70 -1.28
C GLN A 76 -0.54 3.91 -1.11
N VAL A 77 0.26 3.19 -1.87
CA VAL A 77 1.70 3.44 -2.01
C VAL A 77 1.96 3.95 -3.41
N ARG A 78 2.34 5.22 -3.53
CA ARG A 78 2.79 5.80 -4.81
C ARG A 78 4.27 5.59 -4.97
N MET A 79 4.68 5.10 -6.13
CA MET A 79 6.05 4.72 -6.42
C MET A 79 6.57 5.47 -7.65
N ARG A 80 7.80 5.97 -7.55
CA ARG A 80 8.56 6.49 -8.68
C ARG A 80 9.90 5.77 -8.80
N LEU A 81 10.22 5.32 -10.00
CA LEU A 81 11.47 4.65 -10.32
C LEU A 81 12.52 5.73 -10.66
N ALA A 82 13.63 5.73 -9.94
CA ALA A 82 14.78 6.59 -10.21
C ALA A 82 15.96 5.75 -10.72
N PRO A 83 16.04 5.47 -12.04
CA PRO A 83 17.08 4.63 -12.63
C PRO A 83 18.50 5.17 -12.42
N GLU A 84 18.66 6.48 -12.35
CA GLU A 84 19.93 7.15 -12.06
C GLU A 84 20.59 6.69 -10.75
N LYS A 85 19.80 6.21 -9.79
CA LYS A 85 20.24 5.82 -8.45
C LYS A 85 19.86 4.37 -8.10
N ASN A 86 19.23 3.66 -9.03
CA ASN A 86 18.64 2.33 -8.78
C ASN A 86 17.79 2.33 -7.51
N GLU A 87 16.88 3.30 -7.38
CA GLU A 87 16.01 3.42 -6.21
C GLU A 87 14.54 3.60 -6.62
N VAL A 88 13.65 3.03 -5.80
CA VAL A 88 12.22 3.30 -5.86
C VAL A 88 11.88 4.26 -4.72
N ARG A 89 11.43 5.46 -5.09
CA ARG A 89 10.91 6.45 -4.14
C ARG A 89 9.44 6.15 -3.90
N SER A 90 9.06 6.01 -2.64
CA SER A 90 7.71 5.67 -2.23
C SER A 90 7.12 6.72 -1.31
N ILE A 91 5.85 7.03 -1.51
CA ILE A 91 5.05 7.82 -0.59
C ILE A 91 3.83 7.00 -0.24
N ASP A 92 3.64 6.73 1.05
CA ASP A 92 2.40 6.16 1.53
C ASP A 92 1.37 7.28 1.70
N GLN A 93 0.14 6.99 1.31
CA GLN A 93 -1.02 7.84 1.49
C GLN A 93 -2.15 7.03 2.12
N GLU A 94 -2.70 7.56 3.20
CA GLU A 94 -3.96 7.10 3.76
C GLU A 94 -5.04 8.15 3.49
N TYR A 95 -6.24 7.72 3.08
CA TYR A 95 -7.40 8.59 2.94
C TYR A 95 -8.68 7.82 3.24
N GLU A 96 -9.70 8.51 3.74
CA GLU A 96 -11.00 7.91 4.00
C GLU A 96 -11.88 7.95 2.74
N VAL A 97 -12.70 6.92 2.53
CA VAL A 97 -13.72 6.83 1.48
C VAL A 97 -15.06 6.60 2.16
N THR A 98 -16.05 7.43 1.80
CA THR A 98 -17.39 7.32 2.32
C THR A 98 -18.27 6.54 1.33
N TRP A 99 -18.97 5.52 1.81
CA TRP A 99 -19.89 4.74 0.99
C TRP A 99 -21.31 5.28 1.16
N VAL A 100 -21.95 5.68 0.07
CA VAL A 100 -23.34 6.17 0.05
C VAL A 100 -24.13 5.28 -0.90
N ASN A 101 -25.15 4.58 -0.40
CA ASN A 101 -25.98 3.63 -1.15
C ASN A 101 -25.18 2.55 -1.93
N GLY A 102 -24.11 2.03 -1.31
CA GLY A 102 -23.24 1.01 -1.95
C GLY A 102 -22.30 1.56 -3.03
N ILE A 103 -22.37 2.86 -3.33
CA ILE A 103 -21.47 3.53 -4.26
C ILE A 103 -20.37 4.22 -3.44
N ALA A 104 -19.11 3.94 -3.79
CA ALA A 104 -17.97 4.63 -3.19
C ALA A 104 -17.98 6.10 -3.63
N GLN A 105 -18.34 7.01 -2.72
CA GLN A 105 -18.07 8.42 -2.90
C GLN A 105 -16.72 8.73 -2.26
N LEU A 106 -15.77 9.14 -3.09
CA LEU A 106 -14.47 9.60 -2.61
C LEU A 106 -14.65 10.96 -1.90
N SER A 107 -15.03 10.92 -0.64
CA SER A 107 -14.87 12.06 0.26
C SER A 107 -13.43 12.02 0.75
N ILE A 108 -12.53 12.74 0.09
CA ILE A 108 -11.15 12.94 0.57
C ILE A 108 -11.22 13.80 1.84
N SER A 109 -11.70 13.24 2.93
CA SER A 109 -11.84 13.89 4.22
C SER A 109 -10.46 13.95 4.88
N ALA A 110 -9.71 14.98 4.52
CA ALA A 110 -8.87 15.81 5.40
C ALA A 110 -7.75 15.20 6.29
N GLU A 111 -7.42 13.92 6.24
CA GLU A 111 -6.18 13.41 6.86
C GLU A 111 -5.33 12.59 5.89
N VAL A 112 -4.65 13.27 4.97
CA VAL A 112 -3.58 12.66 4.18
C VAL A 112 -2.36 12.49 5.09
N LYS A 113 -2.27 11.36 5.79
CA LYS A 113 -1.02 10.96 6.44
C LYS A 113 -0.02 10.60 5.35
N ARG A 114 1.04 11.42 5.25
CA ARG A 114 2.16 11.23 4.32
C ARG A 114 3.39 10.77 5.10
N GLY A 115 4.05 9.73 4.63
CA GLY A 115 5.26 9.17 5.27
C GLY A 115 5.16 7.66 5.46
N GLN A 116 6.03 7.06 6.27
CA GLN A 116 5.95 5.63 6.58
C GLN A 116 4.78 5.38 7.54
N VAL A 117 3.61 5.06 6.99
CA VAL A 117 2.41 4.80 7.79
C VAL A 117 2.32 3.30 8.06
N ARG A 118 2.50 2.90 9.34
CA ARG A 118 2.06 1.59 9.82
C ARG A 118 0.67 1.78 10.41
N THR A 119 -0.35 1.49 9.62
CA THR A 119 -1.72 1.46 10.12
C THR A 119 -2.07 0.01 10.39
N VAL A 120 -2.42 -0.26 11.65
CA VAL A 120 -3.10 -1.49 12.07
C VAL A 120 -4.52 -1.07 12.43
N SER A 121 -5.50 -1.40 11.60
CA SER A 121 -6.91 -1.15 11.93
C SER A 121 -7.57 -2.48 12.27
N THR A 122 -7.84 -2.72 13.55
CA THR A 122 -8.58 -3.89 14.01
C THR A 122 -10.05 -3.53 14.17
N ARG A 123 -10.92 -4.19 13.41
CA ARG A 123 -12.37 -4.03 13.51
C ARG A 123 -13.00 -5.18 14.27
N TRP A 124 -13.72 -4.85 15.33
CA TRP A 124 -14.61 -5.75 16.06
C TRP A 124 -16.02 -5.58 15.51
N THR A 125 -16.69 -6.66 15.09
CA THR A 125 -18.14 -6.66 14.95
C THR A 125 -18.77 -7.46 16.10
N PRO A 126 -19.93 -7.07 16.62
CA PRO A 126 -20.71 -7.94 17.49
C PRO A 126 -21.08 -9.20 16.70
N GLY A 127 -20.53 -10.34 17.09
CA GLY A 127 -20.87 -11.64 16.52
C GLY A 127 -22.12 -12.14 17.21
N GLY A 128 -23.19 -12.38 16.44
CA GLY A 128 -24.38 -13.07 16.92
C GLY A 128 -24.13 -14.57 17.11
N GLY A 129 -23.18 -14.93 17.96
CA GLY A 129 -23.09 -16.26 18.56
C GLY A 129 -23.82 -16.25 19.91
N GLU A 130 -24.30 -17.39 20.37
CA GLU A 130 -25.13 -17.55 21.58
C GLU A 130 -24.50 -17.03 22.89
N ASP A 131 -23.24 -16.58 22.87
CA ASP A 131 -22.50 -16.00 24.00
C ASP A 131 -22.17 -14.48 23.83
N GLY A 132 -22.66 -13.81 22.78
CA GLY A 132 -22.47 -12.37 22.59
C GLY A 132 -21.02 -11.92 22.32
N GLY A 133 -20.14 -12.85 21.93
CA GLY A 133 -18.73 -12.58 21.64
C GLY A 133 -18.51 -11.62 20.46
N LEU A 134 -17.57 -10.68 20.63
CA LEU A 134 -17.09 -9.81 19.54
C LEU A 134 -16.26 -10.64 18.56
N ALA A 135 -16.64 -10.68 17.29
CA ALA A 135 -15.87 -11.31 16.22
C ALA A 135 -14.92 -10.28 15.58
N GLN A 136 -13.61 -10.57 15.56
CA GLN A 136 -12.62 -9.80 14.82
C GLN A 136 -12.88 -10.02 13.31
N THR A 137 -13.23 -8.96 12.57
CA THR A 137 -13.71 -9.11 11.17
C THR A 137 -12.76 -8.55 10.13
N PHE A 138 -11.88 -7.62 10.51
CA PHE A 138 -10.96 -7.00 9.57
C PHE A 138 -9.71 -6.49 10.29
N ASN A 139 -8.54 -6.92 9.83
CA ASN A 139 -7.25 -6.40 10.24
C ASN A 139 -6.59 -5.78 9.01
N PHE A 140 -6.59 -4.45 8.94
CA PHE A 140 -5.80 -3.74 7.94
C PHE A 140 -4.36 -3.69 8.44
N ASP A 141 -3.42 -4.43 7.84
CA ASP A 141 -1.98 -4.23 8.07
C ASP A 141 -1.33 -3.75 6.78
N SER A 142 -0.83 -2.50 6.78
CA SER A 142 -0.16 -1.93 5.60
C SER A 142 1.08 -2.73 5.17
N SER A 143 1.62 -3.59 6.03
CA SER A 143 2.76 -4.46 5.74
C SER A 143 2.40 -5.58 4.75
N GLU A 144 1.14 -6.00 4.65
CA GLU A 144 0.70 -7.00 3.65
C GLU A 144 0.82 -6.47 2.22
N LEU A 145 0.71 -5.15 2.04
CA LEU A 145 0.98 -4.49 0.76
C LEU A 145 2.46 -4.10 0.63
N LYS A 146 3.06 -3.54 1.68
CA LYS A 146 4.40 -2.95 1.61
C LYS A 146 5.52 -4.00 1.55
N ASN A 147 5.38 -5.12 2.24
CA ASN A 147 6.43 -6.14 2.27
C ASN A 147 6.68 -6.73 0.88
N PRO A 148 5.66 -7.20 0.13
CA PRO A 148 5.88 -7.70 -1.23
C PRO A 148 6.55 -6.66 -2.14
N LEU A 149 6.11 -5.40 -2.10
CA LEU A 149 6.71 -4.32 -2.90
C LEU A 149 8.19 -4.13 -2.55
N GLN A 150 8.51 -4.06 -1.26
CA GLN A 150 9.88 -3.87 -0.78
C GLN A 150 10.75 -5.06 -1.15
N GLU A 151 10.29 -6.28 -0.90
CA GLU A 151 11.05 -7.50 -1.18
C GLU A 151 11.34 -7.64 -2.69
N THR A 152 10.37 -7.34 -3.55
CA THR A 152 10.60 -7.33 -5.01
C THR A 152 11.63 -6.28 -5.42
N VAL A 153 11.52 -5.03 -4.93
CA VAL A 153 12.49 -3.97 -5.27
C VAL A 153 13.90 -4.34 -4.83
N LEU A 154 14.03 -4.88 -3.61
CA LEU A 154 15.33 -5.31 -3.07
C LEU A 154 15.90 -6.52 -3.82
N GLY A 155 15.04 -7.48 -4.20
CA GLY A 155 15.42 -8.66 -4.97
C GLY A 155 15.90 -8.31 -6.39
N GLU A 156 15.37 -7.23 -6.97
CA GLU A 156 15.82 -6.71 -8.27
C GLU A 156 17.06 -5.79 -8.15
N GLY A 157 17.66 -5.69 -6.97
CA GLY A 157 18.90 -4.92 -6.73
C GLY A 157 18.68 -3.42 -6.57
N TRP A 158 17.45 -2.98 -6.29
CA TRP A 158 17.10 -1.58 -6.13
C TRP A 158 16.88 -1.22 -4.65
N THR A 159 17.16 0.03 -4.30
CA THR A 159 16.90 0.56 -2.95
C THR A 159 15.44 0.99 -2.85
N TRP A 160 14.74 0.55 -1.80
CA TRP A 160 13.44 1.11 -1.43
C TRP A 160 13.67 2.33 -0.54
N ARG A 161 13.14 3.50 -0.93
CA ARG A 161 13.26 4.74 -0.15
C ARG A 161 11.88 5.33 0.11
N GLY A 162 11.46 5.40 1.38
CA GLY A 162 10.27 6.16 1.76
C GLY A 162 10.56 7.65 1.83
N THR A 163 9.65 8.48 1.34
CA THR A 163 9.74 9.95 1.42
C THR A 163 8.52 10.52 2.15
N ILE A 164 8.74 11.57 2.95
CA ILE A 164 7.73 12.10 3.90
C ILE A 164 7.03 13.35 3.33
N GLY A 165 7.59 13.97 2.29
CA GLY A 165 6.99 15.13 1.64
C GLY A 165 7.87 15.63 0.50
N GLY A 166 7.33 15.61 -0.72
CA GLY A 166 7.98 16.12 -1.92
C GLY A 166 7.22 15.67 -3.17
N LYS A 167 7.39 16.40 -4.28
CA LYS A 167 7.06 15.88 -5.62
C LYS A 167 7.82 14.55 -5.75
N LEU A 168 7.09 13.47 -6.07
CA LEU A 168 7.71 12.25 -6.59
C LEU A 168 8.64 12.63 -7.73
#